data_AF-A0A6G5AEW4-F1
#
_entry.id   AF-A0A6G5AEW4-F1
#
_cell.length_a   1.000
_cell.length_b   1.000
_cell.length_c   1.000
_cell.angle_alpha   90.00
_cell.angle_beta   90.00
_cell.angle_gamma   90.00
#
_symmetry.space_group_name_H-M   'P 1'
#
loop_
_entity.id
_entity.type
_entity.pdbx_description
1 polymer ?
#
loop_
_entity_poly.entity_id
_entity_poly.type
_entity_poly.pdbx_seq_one_letter_code
_entity_poly.pdbx_strand_id
1 'polypeptide(L)'
;MEAPQFPSLQPKIADQSWFYVDRPCDDESELTQLEKEHQSALTSIAQTHNDLVPIGKTAAEDEDEEDDEDDDNEDDESDSNEDEDDELDADDINYDQDSPMFH
;
A
#
# COMPACT_ATOMS: atom_id res chain seq x y z
N MET A 1 -2.05 -42.20 -49.06
CA MET A 1 -0.81 -42.23 -48.27
C MET A 1 -0.77 -40.94 -47.49
N GLU A 2 -0.84 -41.01 -46.17
CA GLU A 2 -0.63 -39.84 -45.31
C GLU A 2 0.87 -39.62 -45.15
N ALA A 3 1.31 -38.37 -45.28
CA ALA A 3 2.71 -38.01 -45.06
C ALA A 3 3.03 -38.00 -43.56
N PRO A 4 4.26 -38.37 -43.14
CA PRO A 4 4.64 -38.33 -41.74
C PRO A 4 4.61 -36.89 -41.21
N GLN A 5 3.90 -36.67 -40.09
CA GLN A 5 3.92 -35.39 -39.38
C GLN A 5 5.25 -35.24 -38.62
N PHE A 6 5.89 -34.08 -38.78
CA PHE A 6 7.07 -33.69 -38.00
C PHE A 6 6.73 -32.55 -37.04
N PRO A 7 7.39 -32.47 -35.88
CA PRO A 7 7.19 -31.37 -34.94
C PRO A 7 7.73 -30.05 -35.52
N SER A 8 7.18 -28.93 -35.05
CA SER A 8 7.69 -27.60 -35.37
C SER A 8 9.04 -27.35 -34.68
N LEU A 9 10.00 -26.78 -35.44
CA LEU A 9 11.30 -26.33 -34.96
C LEU A 9 11.36 -24.81 -34.73
N GLN A 10 10.20 -24.16 -34.70
CA GLN A 10 10.14 -22.72 -34.47
C GLN A 10 10.45 -22.40 -33.00
N PRO A 11 11.12 -21.25 -32.73
CA PRO A 11 11.30 -20.77 -31.36
C PRO A 11 9.96 -20.59 -30.64
N LYS A 12 10.00 -20.70 -29.32
CA LYS A 12 8.82 -20.39 -28.50
C LYS A 12 8.50 -18.91 -28.60
N ILE A 13 7.21 -18.60 -28.74
CA ILE A 13 6.73 -17.22 -28.86
C ILE A 13 6.89 -16.42 -27.57
N ALA A 14 6.87 -17.08 -26.41
CA ALA A 14 7.17 -16.51 -25.11
C ALA A 14 8.21 -17.41 -24.42
N ASP A 15 9.26 -16.79 -23.89
CA ASP A 15 10.23 -17.46 -23.04
C ASP A 15 10.19 -16.80 -21.68
N GLN A 16 10.29 -17.60 -20.62
CA GLN A 16 10.30 -17.08 -19.27
C GLN A 16 11.40 -16.03 -19.10
N SER A 17 12.56 -16.18 -19.74
CA SER A 17 13.70 -15.26 -19.66
C SER A 17 13.35 -13.78 -19.94
N TRP A 18 12.30 -13.51 -20.71
CA TRP A 18 11.86 -12.15 -21.05
C TRP A 18 10.36 -11.92 -20.88
N PHE A 19 9.60 -12.96 -20.52
CA PHE A 19 8.15 -12.90 -20.30
C PHE A 19 7.80 -13.67 -19.02
N TYR A 20 7.86 -12.96 -17.89
CA TYR A 20 7.46 -13.44 -16.57
C TYR A 20 6.11 -12.82 -16.20
N VAL A 21 5.03 -13.59 -16.33
CA VAL A 21 3.67 -13.16 -15.95
C VAL A 21 3.44 -13.33 -14.45
N ASP A 22 3.94 -14.42 -13.89
CA ASP A 22 3.77 -14.78 -12.48
C ASP A 22 5.16 -14.95 -11.87
N ARG A 23 5.75 -13.82 -11.47
CA ARG A 23 7.03 -13.83 -10.77
C ARG A 23 6.72 -14.21 -9.32
N PRO A 24 7.33 -15.27 -8.77
CA PRO A 24 7.25 -15.53 -7.35
C PRO A 24 7.78 -14.31 -6.59
N CYS A 25 6.90 -13.60 -5.88
CA CYS A 25 7.24 -12.54 -4.95
C CYS A 25 6.67 -12.87 -3.57
N ASP A 26 7.28 -12.27 -2.55
CA ASP A 26 6.84 -12.38 -1.17
C ASP A 26 6.07 -11.10 -0.84
N ASP A 27 4.76 -11.14 -1.08
CA ASP A 27 3.86 -9.99 -0.95
C ASP A 27 3.85 -9.45 0.49
N GLU A 28 3.98 -10.32 1.49
CA GLU A 28 4.02 -9.92 2.91
C GLU A 28 5.25 -9.08 3.21
N SER A 29 6.41 -9.46 2.65
CA SER A 29 7.64 -8.70 2.82
C SER A 29 7.60 -7.33 2.14
N GLU A 30 7.00 -7.24 0.95
CA GLU A 30 6.83 -5.99 0.22
C GLU A 30 5.87 -5.06 0.95
N LEU A 31 4.74 -5.59 1.42
CA LEU A 31 3.75 -4.84 2.20
C LEU A 31 4.37 -4.29 3.48
N THR A 32 5.06 -5.15 4.24
CA THR A 32 5.73 -4.76 5.49
C THR A 32 6.76 -3.65 5.25
N GLN A 33 7.50 -3.72 4.14
CA GLN A 33 8.45 -2.66 3.78
C GLN A 33 7.74 -1.34 3.50
N LEU A 34 6.66 -1.36 2.70
CA LEU A 34 5.89 -0.16 2.36
C LEU A 34 5.27 0.49 3.60
N GLU A 35 4.70 -0.30 4.50
CA GLU A 35 4.14 0.19 5.76
C GLU A 35 5.20 0.83 6.65
N LYS A 36 6.39 0.22 6.74
CA LYS A 36 7.51 0.76 7.49
C LYS A 36 8.00 2.09 6.92
N GLU A 37 8.12 2.18 5.59
CA GLU A 37 8.51 3.43 4.92
C GLU A 37 7.48 4.53 5.17
N HIS A 38 6.19 4.20 5.11
CA HIS A 38 5.11 5.13 5.43
C HIS A 38 5.16 5.59 6.89
N GLN A 39 5.32 4.67 7.84
CA GLN A 39 5.44 5.01 9.25
C GLN A 39 6.66 5.91 9.50
N SER A 40 7.80 5.62 8.86
CA SER A 40 9.00 6.46 8.95
C SER A 40 8.76 7.86 8.41
N ALA A 41 7.98 8.00 7.33
CA ALA A 41 7.64 9.30 6.76
C ALA A 41 6.75 10.10 7.73
N LEU A 42 5.73 9.48 8.31
CA LEU A 42 4.88 10.12 9.32
C LEU A 42 5.68 10.57 10.54
N THR A 43 6.53 9.70 11.08
CA THR A 43 7.40 10.04 12.22
C THR A 43 8.33 11.19 11.87
N SER A 44 8.92 11.18 10.66
CA SER A 44 9.78 12.29 10.21
C SER A 44 9.01 13.61 10.16
N ILE A 45 7.78 13.60 9.66
CA ILE A 45 6.94 14.81 9.60
C ILE A 45 6.62 15.31 11.02
N ALA A 46 6.20 14.41 11.90
CA ALA A 46 5.86 14.76 13.28
C ALA A 46 7.05 15.32 14.08
N GLN A 47 8.24 14.79 13.84
CA GLN A 47 9.48 15.22 14.50
C GLN A 47 10.20 16.35 13.77
N THR A 48 9.66 16.83 12.64
CA THR A 48 10.32 17.87 11.86
C THR A 48 10.42 19.15 12.70
N HIS A 49 11.65 19.57 12.99
CA HIS A 49 11.98 20.80 13.73
C HIS A 49 11.49 20.83 15.18
N ASN A 50 11.20 19.68 15.79
CA ASN A 50 10.79 19.63 17.20
C ASN A 50 11.93 20.01 18.16
N ASP A 51 13.18 20.00 17.69
CA ASP A 51 14.38 20.38 18.41
C ASP A 51 14.69 21.89 18.37
N LEU A 52 13.89 22.68 17.63
CA LEU A 52 14.09 24.11 17.53
C LEU A 52 13.47 24.85 18.72
N VAL A 53 14.32 25.43 19.55
CA VAL A 53 13.90 26.32 20.65
C VAL A 53 13.20 27.57 20.08
N PRO A 54 11.94 27.87 20.48
CA PRO A 54 11.23 29.05 20.02
C PRO A 54 11.94 30.36 20.36
N ILE A 55 11.77 31.38 19.52
CA ILE A 55 12.33 32.71 19.78
C ILE A 55 11.75 33.26 21.08
N GLY A 56 12.63 33.54 22.05
CA GLY A 56 12.25 34.10 23.35
C GLY A 56 12.14 33.08 24.48
N LYS A 57 12.22 31.77 24.19
CA LYS A 57 12.47 30.73 25.20
C LYS A 57 13.96 30.43 25.28
N THR A 58 14.47 30.15 26.48
CA THR A 58 15.83 29.63 26.68
C THR A 58 15.75 28.13 26.87
N ALA A 59 16.69 27.36 26.30
CA ALA A 59 16.75 25.90 26.36
C ALA A 59 16.77 25.28 27.78
N ALA A 60 16.79 26.11 28.83
CA ALA A 60 16.74 25.70 30.23
C ALA A 60 15.30 25.60 30.79
N GLU A 61 14.27 25.99 30.04
CA GLU A 61 12.86 25.90 30.48
C GLU A 61 12.15 24.62 30.00
N ASP A 62 12.74 23.83 29.09
CA ASP A 62 12.11 22.62 28.51
C ASP A 62 12.25 21.36 29.39
N GLU A 63 13.00 21.40 30.50
CA GLU A 63 13.17 20.24 31.41
C GLU A 63 12.04 20.08 32.45
N ASP A 64 11.07 21.01 32.51
CA ASP A 64 10.04 21.07 33.57
C ASP A 64 8.59 20.73 33.08
N GLU A 65 8.41 20.23 31.85
CA GLU A 65 7.10 19.86 31.28
C GLU A 65 6.92 18.33 31.06
N GLU A 66 7.54 17.48 31.88
CA GLU A 66 7.06 16.09 32.04
C GLU A 66 5.81 16.10 32.95
N ASP A 67 4.70 16.64 32.43
CA ASP A 67 3.37 16.43 33.02
C ASP A 67 2.89 15.06 32.53
N ASP A 68 2.86 14.10 33.45
CA ASP A 68 2.31 12.76 33.31
C ASP A 68 0.83 12.84 32.84
N GLU A 69 0.58 13.00 31.55
CA GLU A 69 -0.72 12.72 30.95
C GLU A 69 -0.86 11.20 30.80
N ASP A 70 -1.19 10.55 31.93
CA ASP A 70 -1.75 9.20 32.01
C ASP A 70 -3.12 9.21 31.28
N ASP A 71 -3.07 9.15 29.95
CA ASP A 71 -4.23 9.03 29.06
C ASP A 71 -4.75 7.58 29.11
N ASP A 72 -5.33 7.24 30.25
CA ASP A 72 -6.10 6.01 30.49
C ASP A 72 -7.49 6.15 29.81
N ASN A 73 -7.47 6.35 28.49
CA ASN A 73 -8.67 6.40 27.66
C ASN A 73 -9.06 4.97 27.25
N GLU A 74 -9.62 4.22 28.20
CA GLU A 74 -10.44 3.04 27.90
C GLU A 74 -11.74 3.51 27.20
N ASP A 75 -11.63 3.85 25.91
CA ASP A 75 -12.78 4.04 25.02
C ASP A 75 -13.32 2.66 24.59
N ASP A 76 -13.99 2.00 25.53
CA ASP A 76 -14.88 0.87 25.29
C ASP A 76 -16.25 1.40 24.86
N GLU A 77 -16.40 1.76 23.60
CA GLU A 77 -17.70 1.76 22.94
C GLU A 77 -17.56 1.07 21.57
N SER A 78 -17.66 -0.25 21.64
CA SER A 78 -18.04 -1.12 20.52
C SER A 78 -19.34 -0.63 19.86
N ASP A 79 -19.25 0.32 18.92
CA ASP A 79 -20.36 0.61 18.01
C ASP A 79 -20.24 -0.29 16.78
N SER A 80 -20.68 -1.54 16.97
CA SER A 80 -20.95 -2.49 15.91
C SER A 80 -22.11 -1.97 15.04
N ASN A 81 -21.82 -1.03 14.14
CA ASN A 81 -22.71 -0.74 13.02
C ASN A 81 -22.54 -1.82 11.96
N GLU A 82 -23.14 -2.97 12.24
CA GLU A 82 -23.62 -3.91 11.22
C GLU A 82 -24.86 -3.28 10.58
N ASP A 83 -24.68 -2.33 9.66
CA ASP A 83 -25.78 -1.89 8.80
C ASP A 83 -25.34 -1.93 7.32
N GLU A 84 -25.90 -2.95 6.67
CA GLU A 84 -26.43 -2.92 5.32
C GLU A 84 -25.41 -2.88 4.18
N ASP A 85 -24.98 -4.09 3.78
CA ASP A 85 -25.19 -4.67 2.44
C ASP A 85 -25.69 -3.69 1.34
N ASP A 86 -24.88 -2.67 1.00
CA ASP A 86 -24.96 -2.04 -0.31
C ASP A 86 -24.33 -3.01 -1.31
N GLU A 87 -25.14 -3.97 -1.76
CA GLU A 87 -24.95 -4.70 -3.00
C GLU A 87 -24.71 -3.66 -4.12
N LEU A 88 -23.46 -3.27 -4.33
CA LEU A 88 -23.05 -2.57 -5.54
C LEU A 88 -23.34 -3.53 -6.70
N ASP A 89 -24.48 -3.32 -7.33
CA ASP A 89 -24.94 -4.02 -8.52
C ASP A 89 -23.80 -4.03 -9.54
N ALA A 90 -23.17 -5.19 -9.69
CA ALA A 90 -22.03 -5.41 -10.58
C ALA A 90 -22.40 -5.20 -12.06
N ASP A 91 -23.68 -4.92 -12.34
CA ASP A 91 -24.22 -4.62 -13.67
C ASP A 91 -24.17 -3.12 -14.05
N ASP A 92 -23.78 -2.18 -13.15
CA ASP A 92 -23.63 -0.73 -13.47
C ASP A 92 -22.18 -0.24 -13.61
N ILE A 93 -21.18 -1.11 -13.44
CA ILE A 93 -19.81 -0.81 -13.91
C ILE A 93 -19.77 -1.02 -15.42
N ASN A 94 -20.22 0.00 -16.14
CA ASN A 94 -20.18 0.10 -17.59
C ASN A 94 -18.71 0.13 -18.07
N TYR A 95 -18.07 -1.03 -18.16
CA TYR A 95 -16.75 -1.25 -18.76
C TYR A 95 -16.84 -1.21 -20.28
N ASP A 96 -17.20 -0.07 -20.85
CA ASP A 96 -17.00 0.29 -22.26
C ASP A 96 -17.47 1.75 -22.37
N GLN A 97 -16.62 2.74 -22.64
CA GLN A 97 -16.17 3.09 -23.98
C GLN A 97 -15.26 4.32 -23.86
N ASP A 98 -13.93 4.21 -23.75
CA ASP A 98 -12.99 5.28 -24.20
C ASP A 98 -11.51 4.94 -23.89
N SER A 99 -11.03 3.77 -24.32
CA SER A 99 -9.57 3.59 -24.51
C SER A 99 -9.26 3.36 -25.98
N PRO A 100 -8.44 4.22 -26.61
CA PRO A 100 -8.14 4.09 -28.02
C PRO A 100 -7.30 2.84 -28.25
N MET A 101 -7.88 1.85 -28.92
CA MET A 101 -7.14 0.75 -29.54
C MET A 101 -6.21 1.34 -30.61
N PHE A 102 -4.93 1.46 -30.29
CA PHE A 102 -3.89 1.73 -31.29
C PHE A 102 -3.83 0.52 -32.25
N HIS A 103 -4.05 0.78 -33.54
CA HIS A 103 -3.92 -0.18 -34.63
C HIS A 103 -2.50 -0.19 -35.19
#